data_AF-A0A967TL92-F1
#
_entry.id   AF-A0A967TL92-F1
#
_cell.length_a   1.000
_cell.length_b   1.000
_cell.length_c   1.000
_cell.angle_alpha   90.00
_cell.angle_beta   90.00
_cell.angle_gamma   90.00
#
_symmetry.space_group_name_H-M   'P 1'
#
loop_
_entity.id
_entity.type
_entity.pdbx_description
1 polymer ?
#
loop_
_entity_poly.entity_id
_entity_poly.type
_entity_poly.pdbx_seq_one_letter_code
_entity_poly.pdbx_strand_id
1 'polypeptide(L)'
;FRVPEEGGARVVARYGSETDGLVLDGFMMDQDRPILTGRPFMVVAEVGRGRVISFAEDPTFRGQWYGMNLLWLSALLVGPAI
;
A
#
# COMPACT_ATOMS: atom_id res chain seq x y z
N PHE A 1 2.49 8.21 9.18
CA PHE A 1 2.01 6.95 9.79
C PHE A 1 3.17 5.96 9.91
N ARG A 2 3.39 5.40 11.12
CA ARG A 2 4.35 4.32 11.39
C ARG A 2 3.53 3.11 11.85
N VAL A 3 3.72 1.96 11.22
CA VAL A 3 3.03 0.72 11.62
C VAL A 3 3.66 0.24 12.95
N PRO A 4 2.86 -0.03 13.99
CA PRO A 4 3.39 -0.54 15.25
C PRO A 4 4.01 -1.93 15.06
N GLU A 5 5.25 -2.12 15.53
CA GLU A 5 5.96 -3.40 15.42
C GLU A 5 5.39 -4.47 16.35
N GLU A 6 4.82 -4.07 17.49
CA GLU A 6 4.29 -4.96 18.52
C GLU A 6 3.00 -5.73 18.11
N GLY A 7 2.40 -5.39 16.97
CA GLY A 7 1.12 -5.95 16.51
C GLY A 7 1.22 -7.01 15.40
N GLY A 8 2.42 -7.51 15.06
CA GLY A 8 2.61 -8.46 13.97
C GLY A 8 2.29 -7.89 12.58
N ALA A 9 2.17 -6.56 12.46
CA ALA A 9 1.84 -5.87 11.24
C ALA A 9 3.10 -5.58 10.41
N ARG A 10 3.14 -6.07 9.18
CA ARG A 10 4.26 -5.91 8.24
C ARG A 10 3.89 -4.98 7.10
N VAL A 11 4.73 -3.97 6.86
CA VAL A 11 4.67 -3.17 5.64
C VAL A 11 5.22 -3.99 4.48
N VAL A 12 4.41 -4.20 3.44
CA VAL A 12 4.75 -5.02 2.27
C VAL A 12 4.90 -4.21 1.00
N ALA A 13 4.35 -2.99 0.97
CA ALA A 13 4.63 -2.01 -0.07
C ALA A 13 4.70 -0.60 0.53
N ARG A 14 5.52 0.26 -0.08
CA ARG A 14 5.68 1.67 0.28
C ARG A 14 5.53 2.52 -0.97
N TYR A 15 5.13 3.76 -0.76
CA TYR A 15 5.33 4.81 -1.76
C TYR A 15 6.83 5.01 -2.02
N GLY A 16 7.15 5.63 -3.15
CA GLY A 16 8.54 5.90 -3.57
C GLY A 16 9.38 6.53 -2.45
N SER A 17 10.65 6.13 -2.36
CA SER A 17 11.57 6.59 -1.32
C SER A 17 12.16 7.98 -1.60
N GLU A 18 12.01 8.48 -2.83
CA GLU A 18 12.51 9.78 -3.27
C GLU A 18 11.35 10.74 -3.49
N THR A 19 11.41 11.92 -2.88
CA THR A 19 10.34 12.93 -2.96
C THR A 19 10.13 13.47 -4.37
N ASP A 20 11.22 13.65 -5.13
CA ASP A 20 11.16 14.19 -6.49
C ASP A 20 10.63 13.16 -7.49
N GLY A 21 10.86 11.86 -7.24
CA GLY A 21 10.39 10.75 -8.05
C GLY A 21 9.03 10.17 -7.61
N LEU A 22 8.36 10.77 -6.63
CA LEU A 22 7.12 10.25 -6.07
C LEU A 22 5.96 10.26 -7.07
N VAL A 23 5.94 11.24 -7.98
CA VAL A 23 4.89 11.41 -8.99
C VAL A 23 5.42 10.93 -10.33
N LEU A 24 4.88 9.82 -10.83
CA LEU A 24 5.21 9.30 -12.15
C LEU A 24 4.52 10.09 -13.28
N ASP A 25 3.26 10.49 -13.04
CA ASP A 25 2.45 11.31 -13.94
C ASP A 25 1.34 12.02 -13.13
N GLY A 26 0.74 13.07 -13.71
CA GLY A 26 -0.32 13.85 -13.10
C GLY A 26 0.17 15.02 -12.23
N PHE A 27 -0.60 15.38 -11.21
CA PHE A 27 -0.36 16.57 -10.39
C PHE A 27 -0.44 16.25 -8.90
N MET A 28 0.53 16.75 -8.13
CA MET A 28 0.56 16.74 -6.67
C MET A 28 1.14 18.08 -6.21
N MET A 29 0.58 18.65 -5.15
CA MET A 29 1.13 19.86 -4.54
C MET A 29 2.49 19.55 -3.90
N ASP A 30 3.47 20.44 -4.07
CA ASP A 30 4.84 20.18 -3.58
C ASP A 30 4.92 19.98 -2.07
N GLN A 31 4.04 20.65 -1.32
CA GLN A 31 3.92 20.48 0.14
C GLN A 31 3.45 19.09 0.57
N ASP A 32 2.75 18.36 -0.30
CA ASP A 32 2.19 17.04 0.01
C ASP A 32 3.17 15.91 -0.31
N ARG A 33 4.13 16.13 -1.21
CA ARG A 33 5.16 15.14 -1.59
C ARG A 33 5.89 14.56 -0.36
N PRO A 34 6.47 15.36 0.56
CA PRO A 34 7.17 14.81 1.73
C PRO A 34 6.24 14.10 2.72
N ILE A 35 4.91 14.31 2.64
CA ILE A 35 3.95 13.63 3.50
C ILE A 35 3.90 12.13 3.16
N LEU A 36 3.96 11.80 1.87
CA LEU A 36 3.79 10.44 1.34
C LEU A 36 5.11 9.70 1.06
N THR A 37 6.23 10.40 0.84
CA THR A 37 7.53 9.77 0.57
C THR A 37 7.88 8.68 1.59
N GLY A 38 8.13 7.46 1.10
CA GLY A 38 8.51 6.29 1.90
C GLY A 38 7.43 5.77 2.87
N ARG A 39 6.21 6.35 2.85
CA ARG A 39 5.12 5.91 3.71
C ARG A 39 4.63 4.51 3.31
N PRO A 40 4.10 3.74 4.27
CA PRO A 40 3.43 2.47 3.96
C PRO A 40 2.28 2.69 2.97
N PHE A 41 2.27 1.90 1.89
CA PHE A 41 1.14 1.81 0.97
C PHE A 41 0.29 0.58 1.28
N MET A 42 0.93 -0.56 1.53
CA MET A 42 0.25 -1.82 1.85
C MET A 42 0.82 -2.43 3.13
N VAL A 43 -0.08 -2.82 4.02
CA VAL A 43 0.24 -3.40 5.34
C VAL A 43 -0.55 -4.69 5.52
N VAL A 44 0.10 -5.72 6.03
CA VAL A 44 -0.53 -7.00 6.37
C VAL A 44 -0.35 -7.25 7.86
N ALA A 45 -1.42 -7.58 8.56
CA ALA A 45 -1.37 -7.98 9.97
C ALA A 45 -2.04 -9.33 10.15
N GLU A 46 -1.43 -10.20 10.98
CA GLU A 46 -2.05 -11.45 11.39
C GLU A 46 -3.03 -11.20 12.53
N VAL A 47 -4.27 -11.71 12.39
CA VAL A 47 -5.32 -11.56 13.40
C VAL A 47 -5.98 -12.91 13.62
N GLY A 48 -5.63 -13.55 14.74
CA GLY A 48 -6.07 -14.92 15.05
C GLY A 48 -5.57 -15.90 13.99
N ARG A 49 -6.50 -16.55 13.28
CA ARG A 49 -6.18 -17.48 12.16
C ARG A 49 -6.25 -16.82 10.79
N GLY A 50 -6.57 -15.53 10.74
CA GLY A 50 -6.75 -14.78 9.50
C GLY A 50 -5.72 -13.68 9.33
N ARG A 51 -5.87 -12.92 8.26
CA ARG A 51 -5.03 -11.77 7.94
C ARG A 51 -5.89 -10.57 7.59
N VAL A 52 -5.44 -9.40 8.02
CA VAL A 52 -5.99 -8.11 7.60
C VAL A 52 -4.97 -7.50 6.64
N ILE A 53 -5.39 -7.29 5.40
CA ILE A 53 -4.59 -6.64 4.35
C ILE A 53 -5.20 -5.27 4.12
N SER A 54 -4.41 -4.22 4.35
CA SER A 54 -4.84 -2.83 4.21
C SER A 54 -4.06 -2.14 3.11
N PHE A 55 -4.78 -1.35 2.32
CA PHE A 55 -4.28 -0.49 1.25
C PHE A 55 -4.52 0.96 1.65
N ALA A 56 -3.55 1.84 1.38
CA ALA A 56 -3.67 3.27 1.65
C ALA A 56 -4.69 3.97 0.73
N GLU A 57 -4.99 3.37 -0.42
CA GLU A 57 -5.91 3.89 -1.43
C GLU A 57 -6.79 2.75 -1.98
N ASP A 58 -7.83 3.10 -2.73
CA ASP A 58 -8.67 2.11 -3.42
C ASP A 58 -7.88 1.46 -4.58
N PRO A 59 -7.52 0.17 -4.48
CA PRO A 59 -6.71 -0.50 -5.49
C PRO A 59 -7.45 -0.73 -6.82
N THR A 60 -8.77 -0.51 -6.84
CA THR A 60 -9.64 -0.75 -8.00
C THR A 60 -10.22 0.55 -8.55
N PHE A 61 -9.76 1.71 -8.09
CA PHE A 61 -10.35 3.01 -8.46
C PHE A 61 -10.41 3.18 -9.97
N ARG A 62 -11.64 3.09 -10.51
CA ARG A 62 -11.99 3.15 -11.94
C ARG A 62 -11.17 2.23 -12.85
N GLY A 63 -10.53 1.18 -12.31
CA GLY A 63 -9.65 0.30 -13.07
C GLY A 63 -8.46 1.02 -13.74
N GLN A 64 -8.04 2.18 -13.23
CA GLN A 64 -7.05 3.04 -13.87
C GLN A 64 -5.71 2.36 -14.07
N TRP A 65 -5.25 1.58 -13.08
CA TRP A 65 -3.95 0.93 -13.08
C TRP A 65 -4.11 -0.59 -13.02
N TYR A 66 -3.84 -1.25 -14.15
CA TYR A 66 -3.97 -2.70 -14.26
C TYR A 66 -3.17 -3.47 -13.19
N GLY A 67 -1.96 -2.98 -12.85
CA GLY A 67 -1.13 -3.59 -11.81
C GLY A 67 -1.77 -3.60 -10.42
N MET A 68 -2.57 -2.58 -10.07
CA MET A 68 -3.25 -2.51 -8.77
C MET A 68 -4.39 -3.52 -8.67
N ASN A 69 -5.11 -3.79 -9.77
CA ASN A 69 -6.13 -4.84 -9.81
C ASN A 69 -5.52 -6.23 -9.57
N LEU A 70 -4.36 -6.52 -10.17
CA LEU A 70 -3.65 -7.78 -9.94
C LEU A 70 -3.16 -7.92 -8.50
N LEU A 71 -2.68 -6.83 -7.90
CA LEU A 71 -2.26 -6.81 -6.51
C LEU A 71 -3.44 -7.08 -5.56
N TRP A 72 -4.57 -6.43 -5.79
CA TRP A 72 -5.80 -6.65 -5.04
C TRP A 72 -6.32 -8.08 -5.18
N LEU A 73 -6.35 -8.63 -6.40
CA LEU A 73 -6.76 -10.00 -6.63
C LEU A 73 -5.81 -10.99 -5.94
N SER A 74 -4.51 -10.72 -5.93
CA SER A 74 -3.51 -11.53 -5.22
C SER A 74 -3.75 -11.52 -3.72
N ALA A 75 -4.12 -10.37 -3.14
CA ALA A 75 -4.49 -10.27 -1.74
C ALA A 75 -5.70 -11.14 -1.38
N LEU A 76 -6.67 -11.27 -2.29
CA LEU A 76 -7.86 -12.10 -2.10
C LEU A 76 -7.63 -13.59 -2.34
N LEU A 77 -6.98 -13.95 -3.46
CA LEU A 77 -6.86 -15.34 -3.90
C LEU A 77 -5.64 -16.05 -3.29
N VAL A 78 -4.49 -15.36 -3.22
CA VAL A 78 -3.22 -15.94 -2.78
C VAL A 78 -2.97 -15.63 -1.31
N GLY A 79 -3.35 -14.44 -0.84
CA GLY A 79 -3.14 -13.98 0.53
C GLY A 79 -3.56 -14.96 1.64
N PRO A 80 -4.68 -15.69 1.52
CA PRO A 80 -5.08 -16.74 2.48
C PRO A 80 -4.34 -18.07 2.34
N ALA A 81 -3.71 -18.34 1.19
CA ALA A 81 -3.08 -19.62 0.87
C ALA A 81 -1.59 -19.70 1.24
N ILE A 82 -0.94 -18.55 1.37
CA ILE A 82 0.43 -18.38 1.90
C ILE A 82 0.39 -17.93 3.35
#